data_AF-A0A968RN32-F1
#
_entry.id   AF-A0A968RN32-F1
#
_cell.length_a   1.000
_cell.length_b   1.000
_cell.length_c   1.000
_cell.angle_alpha   90.00
_cell.angle_beta   90.00
_cell.angle_gamma   90.00
#
_symmetry.space_group_name_H-M   'P 1'
#
loop_
_entity.id
_entity.type
_entity.pdbx_description
1 polymer ?
#
loop_
_entity_poly.entity_id
_entity_poly.type
_entity_poly.pdbx_seq_one_letter_code
_entity_poly.pdbx_strand_id
1 'polypeptide(L)'
;MKPMFLSAMASGEGSPESMKSGKTVSYELELMNNAKKQKKPISGLETMEFQMGLFDSIPYDVQAQMLVESIKVGSSGGDDLEEMTKIYKSQDIEAMQSMMSSDTEGIGRYEELLLTKRNENWIPKMKTQMKDKAVFFAVGAGHLGGKKGVIQLLEKEGYTLTPIK
;
A
#
# COMPACT_ATOMS: atom_id res chain seq x y z
N MET A 1 18.47 6.56 12.24
CA MET A 1 17.20 5.93 11.83
C MET A 1 16.40 6.99 11.06
N LYS A 2 15.85 6.69 9.87
CA LYS A 2 15.15 7.73 9.08
C LYS A 2 13.81 8.08 9.76
N PRO A 3 13.35 9.34 9.73
CA PRO A 3 12.15 9.77 10.47
C PRO A 3 10.89 8.98 10.15
N MET A 4 10.71 8.53 8.90
CA MET A 4 9.58 7.66 8.52
C MET A 4 9.57 6.31 9.25
N PHE A 5 10.73 5.69 9.50
CA PHE A 5 10.80 4.44 10.26
C PHE A 5 10.44 4.65 11.73
N LEU A 6 10.84 5.79 12.30
CA LEU A 6 10.43 6.18 13.64
C LEU A 6 8.91 6.41 13.71
N SER A 7 8.32 6.98 12.65
CA SER A 7 6.87 7.23 12.56
C SER A 7 6.08 5.92 12.55
N ALA A 8 6.49 4.94 11.73
CA ALA A 8 5.87 3.61 11.70
C ALA A 8 5.98 2.88 13.05
N MET A 9 7.13 2.99 13.73
CA MET A 9 7.30 2.41 15.07
C MET A 9 6.44 3.14 16.13
N ALA A 10 6.27 4.46 16.00
CA ALA A 10 5.50 5.28 16.93
C ALA A 10 3.99 5.14 16.75
N SER A 11 3.50 4.89 15.53
CA SER A 11 2.08 4.65 15.24
C SER A 11 1.55 3.30 15.76
N GLY A 12 2.43 2.43 16.26
CA GLY A 12 2.08 1.09 16.72
C GLY A 12 1.95 0.05 15.60
N GLU A 13 1.99 0.48 14.34
CA GLU A 13 2.05 -0.39 13.16
C GLU A 13 3.39 -1.10 13.10
N GLY A 14 3.41 -2.39 13.45
CA GLY A 14 4.65 -3.17 13.52
C GLY A 14 5.46 -2.97 14.81
N SER A 15 4.85 -2.41 15.87
CA SER A 15 5.49 -2.43 17.18
C SER A 15 5.68 -3.89 17.65
N PRO A 16 6.81 -4.21 18.33
CA PRO A 16 7.04 -5.55 18.86
C PRO A 16 5.91 -6.03 19.77
N GLU A 17 5.20 -5.12 20.45
CA GLU A 17 4.08 -5.46 21.33
C GLU A 17 2.80 -5.79 20.55
N SER A 18 2.47 -5.05 19.49
CA SER A 18 1.29 -5.35 18.65
C SER A 18 1.46 -6.67 17.90
N MET A 19 2.67 -6.94 17.39
CA MET A 19 3.03 -8.21 16.75
C MET A 19 3.14 -9.39 17.75
N LYS A 20 3.56 -9.15 19.01
CA LYS A 20 3.64 -10.19 20.06
C LYS A 20 2.29 -10.59 20.64
N SER A 21 1.27 -9.73 20.59
CA SER A 21 -0.04 -10.03 21.17
C SER A 21 -0.82 -11.14 20.45
N GLY A 22 -0.40 -11.52 19.23
CA GLY A 22 -1.08 -12.53 18.40
C GLY A 22 -2.46 -12.10 17.86
N LYS A 23 -2.93 -10.89 18.18
CA LYS A 23 -4.25 -10.39 17.75
C LYS A 23 -4.25 -9.73 16.37
N THR A 24 -3.10 -9.27 15.90
CA THR A 24 -2.96 -8.59 14.61
C THR A 24 -2.07 -9.40 13.68
N VAL A 25 -2.60 -9.78 12.53
CA VAL A 25 -1.87 -10.47 11.46
C VAL A 25 -1.67 -9.54 10.27
N SER A 26 -0.49 -9.61 9.66
CA SER A 26 -0.24 -8.90 8.39
C SER A 26 -0.82 -9.73 7.24
N TYR A 27 -1.65 -9.09 6.40
CA TYR A 27 -2.18 -9.73 5.19
C TYR A 27 -1.07 -10.23 4.28
N GLU A 28 0.01 -9.47 4.10
CA GLU A 28 1.16 -9.89 3.30
C GLU A 28 1.79 -11.18 3.85
N LEU A 29 2.08 -11.22 5.16
CA LEU A 29 2.67 -12.40 5.78
C LEU A 29 1.77 -13.62 5.66
N GLU A 30 0.46 -13.44 5.83
CA GLU A 30 -0.51 -14.54 5.71
C GLU A 30 -0.59 -15.07 4.27
N LEU A 31 -0.65 -14.18 3.26
CA LEU A 31 -0.64 -14.55 1.85
C LEU A 31 0.66 -15.27 1.46
N MET A 32 1.80 -14.75 1.89
CA MET A 32 3.11 -15.39 1.67
C MET A 32 3.18 -16.77 2.34
N ASN A 33 2.71 -16.90 3.57
CA ASN A 33 2.68 -18.17 4.29
C ASN A 33 1.78 -19.19 3.59
N ASN A 34 0.62 -18.77 3.10
CA ASN A 34 -0.30 -19.63 2.35
C ASN A 34 0.28 -20.05 0.99
N ALA A 35 0.97 -19.16 0.29
CA ALA A 35 1.71 -19.49 -0.93
C ALA A 35 2.83 -20.51 -0.66
N LYS A 36 3.60 -20.33 0.42
CA LYS A 36 4.66 -21.28 0.85
C LYS A 36 4.09 -22.66 1.20
N LYS A 37 3.01 -22.73 1.98
CA LYS A 37 2.32 -23.99 2.32
C LYS A 37 1.86 -24.74 1.07
N GLN A 38 1.38 -24.00 0.07
CA GLN A 38 0.96 -24.54 -1.23
C GLN A 38 2.12 -24.75 -2.22
N LYS A 39 3.38 -24.49 -1.81
CA LYS A 39 4.58 -24.57 -2.66
C LYS A 39 4.46 -23.76 -3.96
N LYS A 40 3.73 -22.63 -3.91
CA LYS A 40 3.61 -21.71 -5.04
C LYS A 40 4.84 -20.81 -5.14
N PRO A 41 5.38 -20.57 -6.36
CA PRO A 41 6.44 -19.58 -6.55
C PRO A 41 5.99 -18.19 -6.09
N ILE A 42 6.85 -17.48 -5.37
CA ILE A 42 6.61 -16.11 -4.91
C ILE A 42 7.57 -15.19 -5.64
N SER A 43 7.07 -14.07 -6.14
CA SER A 43 7.85 -13.03 -6.80
C SER A 43 7.28 -11.65 -6.42
N GLY A 44 8.16 -10.65 -6.32
CA GLY A 44 7.77 -9.28 -6.01
C GLY A 44 7.64 -8.43 -7.28
N LEU A 45 6.69 -7.48 -7.26
CA LEU A 45 6.61 -6.43 -8.28
C LEU A 45 7.73 -5.38 -8.11
N GLU A 46 8.31 -5.30 -6.92
CA GLU A 46 9.36 -4.37 -6.50
C GLU A 46 10.36 -5.08 -5.59
N THR A 47 11.52 -4.47 -5.38
CA THR A 47 12.46 -4.89 -4.34
C THR A 47 12.26 -4.03 -3.09
N MET A 48 12.70 -4.56 -1.94
CA MET A 48 12.66 -3.81 -0.69
C MET A 48 13.50 -2.53 -0.79
N GLU A 49 14.67 -2.59 -1.42
CA GLU A 49 15.58 -1.45 -1.62
C GLU A 49 14.92 -0.36 -2.46
N PHE A 50 14.20 -0.73 -3.53
CA PHE A 50 13.45 0.22 -4.34
C PHE A 50 12.39 0.93 -3.50
N GLN A 51 11.58 0.18 -2.76
CA GLN A 51 10.51 0.76 -1.94
C GLN A 51 11.06 1.66 -0.83
N MET A 52 12.16 1.26 -0.19
CA MET A 52 12.87 2.09 0.80
C MET A 52 13.45 3.37 0.19
N GLY A 53 13.96 3.29 -1.04
CA GLY A 53 14.52 4.43 -1.77
C GLY A 53 13.49 5.49 -2.18
N LEU A 54 12.21 5.12 -2.28
CA LEU A 54 11.14 6.10 -2.54
C LEU A 54 11.08 7.14 -1.41
N PHE A 55 11.19 6.70 -0.15
CA PHE A 55 11.18 7.61 1.00
C PHE A 55 12.43 8.47 1.09
N ASP A 56 13.56 8.04 0.51
CA ASP A 56 14.77 8.87 0.42
C ASP A 56 14.62 10.03 -0.55
N SER A 57 13.63 9.95 -1.44
CA SER A 57 13.28 11.05 -2.34
C SER A 57 12.40 12.11 -1.66
N ILE A 58 11.92 11.85 -0.44
CA ILE A 58 11.14 12.81 0.36
C ILE A 58 12.09 13.63 1.23
N PRO A 59 12.05 14.98 1.16
CA PRO A 59 12.90 15.84 1.99
C PRO A 59 12.80 15.54 3.49
N TYR A 60 13.94 15.59 4.21
CA TYR A 60 13.97 15.21 5.63
C TYR A 60 13.17 16.12 6.55
N ASP A 61 13.06 17.41 6.22
CA ASP A 61 12.20 18.37 6.92
C ASP A 61 10.72 17.96 6.83
N VAL A 62 10.28 17.50 5.66
CA VAL A 62 8.93 16.95 5.47
C VAL A 62 8.76 15.65 6.26
N GLN A 63 9.71 14.72 6.19
CA GLN A 63 9.64 13.49 6.99
C GLN A 63 9.61 13.77 8.51
N ALA A 64 10.31 14.80 8.96
CA ALA A 64 10.29 15.24 10.36
C ALA A 64 8.95 15.87 10.74
N GLN A 65 8.33 16.66 9.86
CA GLN A 65 6.98 17.19 10.05
C GLN A 65 5.95 16.06 10.17
N MET A 66 5.98 15.09 9.25
CA MET A 66 5.11 13.91 9.29
C MET A 66 5.26 13.13 10.61
N LEU A 67 6.48 12.96 11.11
CA LEU A 67 6.73 12.33 12.41
C LEU A 67 6.09 13.14 13.54
N VAL A 68 6.31 14.46 13.57
CA VAL A 68 5.75 15.34 14.60
C VAL A 68 4.22 15.32 14.55
N GLU A 69 3.62 15.32 13.36
CA GLU A 69 2.17 15.19 13.17
C GLU A 69 1.66 13.84 13.66
N SER A 70 2.32 12.73 13.31
CA SER A 70 1.93 11.40 13.80
C SER A 70 1.93 11.30 15.33
N ILE A 71 2.84 12.01 16.00
CA ILE A 71 2.92 12.06 17.46
C ILE A 71 1.84 12.98 18.02
N LYS A 72 1.62 14.15 17.41
CA LYS A 72 0.63 15.15 17.84
C LYS A 72 -0.80 14.65 17.70
N VAL A 73 -1.10 13.95 16.61
CA VAL A 73 -2.43 13.37 16.36
C VAL A 73 -2.76 12.32 17.41
N GLY A 74 -1.77 11.65 18.02
CA GLY A 74 -1.99 10.76 19.17
C GLY A 74 -3.15 9.77 18.94
N SER A 75 -3.96 9.52 19.96
CA SER A 75 -5.16 8.66 19.90
C SER A 75 -6.34 9.23 19.10
N SER A 76 -6.21 10.40 18.47
CA SER A 76 -7.24 11.03 17.63
C SER A 76 -7.30 10.48 16.20
N GLY A 77 -6.28 9.73 15.76
CA GLY A 77 -6.29 9.05 14.46
C GLY A 77 -7.25 7.85 14.39
N GLY A 78 -8.05 7.62 15.44
CA GLY A 78 -9.07 6.57 15.48
C GLY A 78 -10.16 6.77 14.43
N ASP A 79 -10.60 8.02 14.22
CA ASP A 79 -11.72 8.32 13.32
C ASP A 79 -11.33 8.09 11.85
N ASP A 80 -10.15 8.57 11.42
CA ASP A 80 -9.64 8.34 10.06
C ASP A 80 -9.36 6.84 9.79
N LEU A 81 -8.79 6.13 10.77
CA LEU A 81 -8.54 4.69 10.62
C LEU A 81 -9.85 3.88 10.58
N GLU A 82 -10.85 4.27 11.37
CA GLU A 82 -12.18 3.65 11.36
C GLU A 82 -12.89 3.88 10.02
N GLU A 83 -12.86 5.11 9.50
CA GLU A 83 -13.40 5.44 8.19
C GLU A 83 -12.68 4.68 7.07
N MET A 84 -11.35 4.68 7.06
CA MET A 84 -10.55 3.91 6.09
C MET A 84 -10.89 2.41 6.16
N THR A 85 -11.06 1.86 7.37
CA THR A 85 -11.45 0.46 7.57
C THR A 85 -12.84 0.18 7.01
N LYS A 86 -13.78 1.10 7.21
CA LYS A 86 -15.15 1.00 6.67
C LYS A 86 -15.15 1.01 5.14
N ILE A 87 -14.42 1.94 4.53
CA ILE A 87 -14.23 2.04 3.07
C ILE A 87 -13.58 0.76 2.52
N TYR A 88 -12.53 0.28 3.17
CA TYR A 88 -11.85 -0.95 2.78
C TYR A 88 -12.79 -2.16 2.81
N LYS A 89 -13.58 -2.31 3.88
CA LYS A 89 -14.54 -3.40 4.03
C LYS A 89 -15.73 -3.31 3.06
N SER A 90 -16.12 -2.10 2.66
CA SER A 90 -17.15 -1.91 1.63
C SER A 90 -16.62 -2.09 0.21
N GLN A 91 -15.32 -2.35 0.04
CA GLN A 91 -14.66 -2.53 -1.25
C GLN A 91 -14.78 -1.31 -2.19
N ASP A 92 -14.92 -0.11 -1.60
CA ASP A 92 -15.06 1.13 -2.37
C ASP A 92 -13.68 1.70 -2.72
N ILE A 93 -13.15 1.25 -3.87
CA ILE A 93 -11.81 1.61 -4.34
C ILE A 93 -11.69 3.08 -4.73
N GLU A 94 -12.79 3.74 -5.12
CA GLU A 94 -12.78 5.15 -5.51
C GLU A 94 -12.83 6.05 -4.28
N ALA A 95 -13.60 5.67 -3.25
CA ALA A 95 -13.55 6.34 -1.96
C ALA A 95 -12.18 6.17 -1.29
N MET A 96 -11.56 4.98 -1.38
CA MET A 96 -10.20 4.74 -0.89
C MET A 96 -9.19 5.66 -1.58
N GLN A 97 -9.27 5.78 -2.91
CA GLN A 97 -8.40 6.68 -3.67
C GLN A 97 -8.63 8.15 -3.30
N SER A 98 -9.90 8.57 -3.18
CA SER A 98 -10.27 9.94 -2.83
C SER A 98 -9.75 10.32 -1.44
N MET A 99 -9.88 9.42 -0.46
CA MET A 99 -9.37 9.61 0.89
C MET A 99 -7.85 9.84 0.86
N MET A 100 -7.11 9.02 0.12
CA MET A 100 -5.65 9.15 -0.01
C MET A 100 -5.22 10.45 -0.73
N SER A 101 -5.92 10.85 -1.80
CA SER A 101 -5.60 12.06 -2.55
C SER A 101 -6.01 13.35 -1.83
N SER A 102 -6.93 13.25 -0.85
CA SER A 102 -7.40 14.41 -0.09
C SER A 102 -6.37 14.94 0.92
N ASP A 103 -5.39 14.12 1.30
CA ASP A 103 -4.26 14.51 2.14
C ASP A 103 -3.20 15.31 1.36
N THR A 104 -3.51 16.57 1.08
CA THR A 104 -2.63 17.44 0.27
C THR A 104 -1.43 17.99 1.03
N GLU A 105 -1.42 17.90 2.35
CA GLU A 105 -0.34 18.44 3.21
C GLU A 105 0.62 17.34 3.70
N GLY A 106 0.14 16.10 3.82
CA GLY A 106 0.92 14.93 4.21
C GLY A 106 1.39 14.07 3.04
N ILE A 107 1.04 12.78 3.08
CA ILE A 107 1.57 11.76 2.18
C ILE A 107 0.90 11.81 0.79
N GLY A 108 -0.33 12.33 0.69
CA GLY A 108 -1.05 12.47 -0.58
C GLY A 108 -0.35 13.41 -1.56
N ARG A 109 0.44 14.38 -1.07
CA ARG A 109 1.36 15.19 -1.91
C ARG A 109 2.37 14.33 -2.69
N TYR A 110 2.67 13.13 -2.20
CA TYR A 110 3.60 12.18 -2.80
C TYR A 110 2.89 11.02 -3.52
N GLU A 111 1.58 11.13 -3.80
CA GLU A 111 0.81 10.11 -4.53
C GLU A 111 1.49 9.69 -5.83
N GLU A 112 2.02 10.64 -6.60
CA GLU A 112 2.74 10.35 -7.84
C GLU A 112 3.93 9.39 -7.64
N LEU A 113 4.67 9.59 -6.55
CA LEU A 113 5.85 8.79 -6.21
C LEU A 113 5.47 7.46 -5.55
N LEU A 114 4.50 7.49 -4.63
CA LEU A 114 4.15 6.38 -3.75
C LEU A 114 3.09 5.45 -4.32
N LEU A 115 2.35 5.88 -5.34
CA LEU A 115 1.32 5.10 -6.03
C LEU A 115 1.52 5.12 -7.56
N THR A 116 1.36 6.26 -8.23
CA THR A 116 1.25 6.33 -9.70
C THR A 116 2.43 5.69 -10.43
N LYS A 117 3.66 6.14 -10.14
CA LYS A 117 4.87 5.61 -10.80
C LYS A 117 5.08 4.13 -10.53
N ARG A 118 4.70 3.66 -9.35
CA ARG A 118 4.80 2.24 -8.98
C ARG A 118 3.81 1.42 -9.79
N ASN A 119 2.55 1.87 -9.85
CA ASN A 119 1.52 1.24 -10.68
C ASN A 119 1.99 1.12 -12.12
N GLU A 120 2.46 2.21 -12.73
CA GLU A 120 2.97 2.23 -14.10
C GLU A 120 4.15 1.26 -14.31
N ASN A 121 5.06 1.15 -13.34
CA ASN A 121 6.17 0.20 -13.38
C ASN A 121 5.73 -1.26 -13.20
N TRP A 122 4.60 -1.52 -12.55
CA TRP A 122 4.09 -2.86 -12.32
C TRP A 122 3.41 -3.44 -13.55
N ILE A 123 2.68 -2.62 -14.32
CA ILE A 123 1.88 -3.09 -15.44
C ILE A 123 2.69 -3.92 -16.46
N PRO A 124 3.88 -3.50 -16.94
CA PRO A 124 4.67 -4.33 -17.85
C PRO A 124 5.11 -5.67 -17.24
N LYS A 125 5.41 -5.69 -15.93
CA LYS A 125 5.79 -6.92 -15.21
C LYS A 125 4.60 -7.85 -15.08
N MET A 126 3.44 -7.33 -14.67
CA MET A 126 2.19 -8.08 -14.59
C MET A 126 1.85 -8.69 -15.94
N LYS A 127 1.87 -7.89 -17.03
CA LYS A 127 1.64 -8.36 -18.40
C LYS A 127 2.54 -9.52 -18.77
N THR A 128 3.83 -9.41 -18.45
CA THR A 128 4.80 -10.45 -18.76
C THR A 128 4.49 -11.74 -17.99
N GLN A 129 4.23 -11.63 -16.69
CA GLN A 129 3.97 -12.79 -15.84
C GLN A 129 2.63 -13.48 -16.14
N MET A 130 1.61 -12.73 -16.58
CA MET A 130 0.29 -13.25 -16.93
C MET A 130 0.24 -13.98 -18.29
N LYS A 131 1.24 -13.82 -19.16
CA LYS A 131 1.26 -14.49 -20.48
C LYS A 131 1.36 -16.01 -20.37
N ASP A 132 2.15 -16.48 -19.41
CA ASP A 132 2.54 -17.89 -19.36
C ASP A 132 1.64 -18.72 -18.44
N LYS A 133 1.00 -18.08 -17.45
CA LYS A 133 0.23 -18.76 -16.41
C LYS A 133 -0.73 -17.82 -15.68
N ALA A 134 -1.70 -18.41 -14.99
CA ALA A 134 -2.50 -17.69 -14.01
C ALA A 134 -1.61 -17.20 -12.84
N VAL A 135 -1.73 -15.92 -12.51
CA VAL A 135 -0.95 -15.27 -11.44
C VAL A 135 -1.92 -14.58 -10.48
N PHE A 136 -1.65 -14.72 -9.19
CA PHE A 136 -2.31 -13.95 -8.15
C PHE A 136 -1.40 -12.80 -7.74
N PHE A 137 -1.85 -11.56 -7.96
CA PHE A 137 -1.15 -10.35 -7.52
C PHE A 137 -1.81 -9.82 -6.25
N ALA A 138 -1.00 -9.63 -5.20
CA ALA A 138 -1.42 -8.98 -3.97
C ALA A 138 -0.78 -7.59 -3.91
N VAL A 139 -1.61 -6.55 -3.82
CA VAL A 139 -1.19 -5.14 -3.72
C VAL A 139 -2.10 -4.41 -2.71
N GLY A 140 -1.62 -3.30 -2.15
CA GLY A 140 -2.43 -2.48 -1.25
C GLY A 140 -3.63 -1.85 -1.97
N ALA A 141 -4.77 -1.71 -1.28
CA ALA A 141 -6.01 -1.20 -1.87
C ALA A 141 -5.87 0.20 -2.49
N GLY A 142 -5.02 1.05 -1.92
CA GLY A 142 -4.70 2.38 -2.45
C GLY A 142 -4.15 2.38 -3.88
N HIS A 143 -3.61 1.26 -4.35
CA HIS A 143 -3.10 1.13 -5.72
C HIS A 143 -4.18 0.85 -6.77
N LEU A 144 -5.42 0.54 -6.37
CA LEU A 144 -6.42 -0.02 -7.28
C LEU A 144 -7.25 1.04 -8.02
N GLY A 145 -7.72 2.06 -7.30
CA GLY A 145 -8.69 3.05 -7.78
C GLY A 145 -8.09 4.19 -8.60
N GLY A 146 -8.95 4.95 -9.27
CA GLY A 146 -8.60 6.16 -10.02
C GLY A 146 -7.96 5.92 -11.38
N LYS A 147 -7.72 7.02 -12.12
CA LYS A 147 -7.27 6.99 -13.54
C LYS A 147 -5.91 6.34 -13.78
N LYS A 148 -5.09 6.28 -12.72
CA LYS A 148 -3.74 5.73 -12.65
C LYS A 148 -3.66 4.51 -11.71
N GLY A 149 -4.79 4.02 -11.23
CA GLY A 149 -4.89 2.78 -10.49
C GLY A 149 -4.61 1.57 -11.39
N VAL A 150 -4.15 0.48 -10.77
CA VAL A 150 -3.80 -0.77 -11.46
C VAL A 150 -4.96 -1.29 -12.32
N ILE A 151 -6.20 -1.19 -11.83
CA ILE A 151 -7.40 -1.63 -12.55
C ILE A 151 -7.52 -0.86 -13.87
N GLN A 152 -7.52 0.47 -13.81
CA GLN A 152 -7.69 1.29 -15.00
C GLN A 152 -6.52 1.13 -15.99
N LEU A 153 -5.29 0.96 -15.49
CA LEU A 153 -4.13 0.74 -16.33
C LEU A 153 -4.18 -0.64 -17.03
N LEU A 154 -4.60 -1.70 -16.35
CA LEU A 154 -4.79 -3.01 -16.98
C LEU A 154 -5.90 -2.98 -18.04
N GLU A 155 -7.01 -2.29 -17.80
CA GLU A 155 -8.05 -2.11 -18.83
C GLU A 155 -7.51 -1.43 -20.10
N LYS A 156 -6.67 -0.40 -19.93
CA LYS A 156 -6.00 0.29 -21.05
C LYS A 156 -5.07 -0.62 -21.85
N GLU A 157 -4.52 -1.65 -21.20
CA GLU A 157 -3.70 -2.68 -21.84
C GLU A 157 -4.54 -3.78 -22.52
N GLY A 158 -5.88 -3.64 -22.52
CA GLY A 158 -6.81 -4.55 -23.19
C GLY A 158 -7.27 -5.74 -22.35
N TYR A 159 -7.05 -5.71 -21.03
CA TYR A 159 -7.53 -6.76 -20.14
C TYR A 159 -8.99 -6.54 -19.76
N THR A 160 -9.78 -7.63 -19.75
CA THR A 160 -11.10 -7.65 -19.15
C THR A 160 -10.98 -7.90 -17.66
N LEU A 161 -11.48 -6.98 -16.83
CA LEU A 161 -11.49 -7.13 -15.39
C LEU A 161 -12.88 -7.53 -14.91
N THR A 162 -12.94 -8.52 -14.03
CA THR A 162 -14.20 -9.00 -13.44
C THR A 162 -14.03 -9.03 -11.92
N PRO A 163 -14.83 -8.23 -11.18
CA PRO A 163 -14.78 -8.28 -9.73
C PRO A 163 -15.27 -9.63 -9.24
N ILE A 164 -14.54 -10.22 -8.29
CA ILE A 164 -14.95 -11.45 -7.60
C ILE A 164 -15.69 -11.01 -6.34
N LYS A 165 -16.98 -11.38 -6.24
CA LYS A 165 -17.84 -11.11 -5.08
C LYS A 165 -17.92 -12.33 -4.16
#